data_AF-A0A1I2HMP2-F1
#
_entry.id   AF-A0A1I2HMP2-F1
#
_cell.length_a   1.000
_cell.length_b   1.000
_cell.length_c   1.000
_cell.angle_alpha   90.00
_cell.angle_beta   90.00
_cell.angle_gamma   90.00
#
_symmetry.space_group_name_H-M   'P 1'
#
loop_
_entity.id
_entity.type
_entity.pdbx_description
1 polymer ?
#
loop_
_entity_poly.entity_id
_entity_poly.type
_entity_poly.pdbx_seq_one_letter_code
_entity_poly.pdbx_strand_id
1 'polypeptide(L)'
;MKIDQSWRPLGQNRTGGDTAAKPAPTRSFSDAMVQQDALRTQEQLQQKLDEIHRQGERLARTMTVRELKMYRQMVKRFLEDTVRRGIGLKELRGFDRRGRTKRYKLLDEIDSALVSMAEELLDSEQGRIELLGRIGEIRGLLINLLF
;
A
#
# COMPACT_ATOMS: atom_id res chain seq x y z
N MET A 1 66.20 0.75 -38.47
CA MET A 1 65.46 1.05 -37.22
C MET A 1 65.52 2.55 -37.00
N LYS A 2 64.38 3.23 -36.89
CA LYS A 2 64.30 4.68 -36.63
C LYS A 2 64.35 4.90 -35.11
N ILE A 3 65.26 5.72 -34.65
CA ILE A 3 65.36 6.16 -33.25
C ILE A 3 64.57 7.45 -33.14
N ASP A 4 63.62 7.49 -32.22
CA ASP A 4 63.04 8.75 -31.74
C ASP A 4 63.18 8.77 -30.21
N GLN A 5 64.04 9.65 -29.71
CA GLN A 5 64.21 9.94 -28.28
C GLN A 5 64.35 11.45 -28.11
N SER A 6 63.26 12.17 -28.31
CA SER A 6 63.15 13.56 -27.87
C SER A 6 63.00 13.63 -26.35
N TRP A 7 63.96 14.32 -25.74
CA TRP A 7 64.08 14.80 -24.36
C TRP A 7 62.76 15.36 -23.77
N ARG A 8 62.47 15.00 -22.50
CA ARG A 8 61.37 15.60 -21.70
C ARG A 8 61.96 16.48 -20.59
N PRO A 9 61.58 17.77 -20.47
CA PRO A 9 61.99 18.60 -19.35
C PRO A 9 61.23 18.24 -18.06
N LEU A 10 61.94 18.25 -16.94
CA LEU A 10 61.37 18.12 -15.60
C LEU A 10 60.48 19.34 -15.32
N GLY A 11 59.17 19.10 -15.25
CA GLY A 11 58.20 20.15 -14.96
C GLY A 11 56.75 19.76 -15.19
N GLN A 12 56.34 18.54 -14.87
CA GLN A 12 54.91 18.20 -14.87
C GLN A 12 54.64 17.05 -13.89
N ASN A 13 54.25 17.41 -12.67
CA ASN A 13 53.43 16.54 -11.84
C ASN A 13 52.56 17.39 -10.91
N ARG A 14 51.48 17.92 -11.48
CA ARG A 14 50.26 18.27 -10.76
C ARG A 14 49.07 17.85 -11.60
N THR A 15 48.85 16.54 -11.72
CA THR A 15 47.52 15.99 -12.03
C THR A 15 46.85 15.63 -10.71
N GLY A 16 46.44 16.66 -9.97
CA GLY A 16 45.21 16.55 -9.20
C GLY A 16 44.08 16.57 -10.21
N GLY A 17 43.62 15.39 -10.63
CA GLY A 17 42.53 15.23 -11.58
C GLY A 17 41.33 14.66 -10.85
N ASP A 18 40.39 15.55 -10.54
CA ASP A 18 39.06 15.32 -10.02
C ASP A 18 38.55 13.89 -10.12
N THR A 19 38.28 13.28 -8.96
CA THR A 19 37.09 12.45 -8.84
C THR A 19 35.89 13.36 -9.12
N ALA A 20 35.54 13.52 -10.39
CA ALA A 20 34.33 14.20 -10.79
C ALA A 20 33.17 13.39 -10.18
N ALA A 21 32.74 13.83 -8.99
CA ALA A 21 31.54 13.34 -8.35
C ALA A 21 30.44 13.52 -9.37
N LYS A 22 29.93 12.40 -9.91
CA LYS A 22 28.73 12.43 -10.75
C LYS A 22 27.69 13.26 -9.97
N PRO A 23 27.14 14.35 -10.54
CA PRO A 23 26.10 15.09 -9.86
C PRO A 23 24.99 14.10 -9.54
N ALA A 24 24.63 14.00 -8.26
CA ALA A 24 23.52 13.17 -7.82
C ALA A 24 22.30 13.55 -8.68
N PRO A 25 21.55 12.58 -9.24
CA PRO A 25 20.44 12.90 -10.11
C PRO A 25 19.45 13.79 -9.34
N THR A 26 19.27 15.03 -9.81
CA THR A 26 18.29 15.95 -9.25
C THR A 26 16.92 15.39 -9.57
N ARG A 27 16.21 14.86 -8.57
CA ARG A 27 14.82 14.42 -8.73
C ARG A 27 14.01 15.56 -9.34
N SER A 28 13.23 15.26 -10.38
CA SER A 28 12.33 16.25 -10.97
C SER A 28 11.29 16.68 -9.93
N PHE A 29 10.86 17.94 -9.96
CA PHE A 29 9.76 18.42 -9.13
C PHE A 29 8.49 17.56 -9.30
N SER A 30 8.24 17.07 -10.52
CA SER A 30 7.15 16.14 -10.81
C SER A 30 7.26 14.84 -10.00
N ASP A 31 8.47 14.30 -9.87
CA ASP A 31 8.70 13.04 -9.15
C ASP A 31 8.54 13.24 -7.65
N ALA A 32 8.99 14.38 -7.13
CA ALA A 32 8.79 14.76 -5.73
C ALA A 32 7.30 14.93 -5.39
N MET A 33 6.52 15.56 -6.28
CA MET A 33 5.08 15.73 -6.10
C MET A 33 4.34 14.39 -6.10
N VAL A 34 4.64 13.53 -7.07
CA VAL A 34 4.08 12.17 -7.16
C VAL A 34 4.41 11.34 -5.93
N GLN A 35 5.64 11.42 -5.43
CA GLN A 35 6.05 10.73 -4.22
C GLN A 35 5.27 11.22 -3.00
N GLN A 36 5.06 12.54 -2.87
CA GLN A 36 4.33 13.12 -1.75
C GLN A 36 2.84 12.74 -1.78
N ASP A 37 2.21 12.73 -2.97
CA ASP A 37 0.82 12.29 -3.12
C ASP A 37 0.63 10.81 -2.76
N ALA A 38 1.61 9.97 -3.08
CA ALA A 38 1.61 8.56 -2.68
C ALA A 38 1.68 8.39 -1.15
N LEU A 39 2.56 9.14 -0.48
CA LEU A 39 2.68 9.12 0.99
C LEU A 39 1.39 9.60 1.66
N ARG A 40 0.84 10.73 1.21
CA ARG A 40 -0.43 11.26 1.71
C ARG A 40 -1.59 10.27 1.52
N THR A 41 -1.61 9.58 0.39
CA THR A 41 -2.61 8.54 0.13
C THR A 41 -2.48 7.37 1.10
N GLN A 42 -1.25 6.92 1.38
CA GLN A 42 -0.99 5.86 2.34
C GLN A 42 -1.44 6.26 3.76
N GLU A 43 -1.16 7.48 4.20
CA GLU A 43 -1.61 8.01 5.49
C GLU A 43 -3.15 8.05 5.59
N GLN A 44 -3.83 8.50 4.53
CA GLN A 44 -5.30 8.53 4.49
C GLN A 44 -5.92 7.12 4.59
N LEU A 45 -5.32 6.14 3.91
CA LEU A 45 -5.77 4.75 3.98
C LEU A 45 -5.52 4.16 5.37
N GLN A 46 -4.38 4.47 6.00
CA GLN A 46 -4.09 4.04 7.36
C GLN A 46 -5.11 4.59 8.36
N GLN A 47 -5.47 5.88 8.26
CA GLN A 47 -6.49 6.49 9.10
C GLN A 47 -7.86 5.80 8.96
N LYS A 48 -8.28 5.52 7.71
CA LYS A 48 -9.53 4.78 7.44
C LYS A 48 -9.50 3.36 8.00
N LEU A 49 -8.35 2.68 7.92
CA LEU A 49 -8.17 1.35 8.49
C LEU A 49 -8.34 1.38 10.02
N ASP A 50 -7.78 2.37 10.69
CA ASP A 50 -7.92 2.54 12.14
C ASP A 50 -9.37 2.85 12.54
N GLU A 51 -10.09 3.63 11.74
CA GLU A 51 -11.52 3.86 11.94
C GLU A 51 -12.34 2.57 11.79
N ILE A 52 -12.05 1.75 10.77
CA ILE A 52 -12.67 0.44 10.58
C ILE A 52 -12.38 -0.47 11.77
N HIS A 53 -11.14 -0.48 12.27
CA HIS A 53 -10.78 -1.26 13.45
C HIS A 53 -11.62 -0.84 14.67
N ARG A 54 -11.72 0.46 14.94
CA ARG A 54 -12.56 0.97 16.04
C ARG A 54 -14.04 0.62 15.86
N GLN A 55 -14.54 0.62 14.63
CA GLN A 55 -15.92 0.20 14.34
C GLN A 55 -16.11 -1.32 14.54
N GLY A 56 -15.14 -2.14 14.13
CA GLY A 56 -15.15 -3.59 14.37
C GLY A 56 -15.14 -3.92 15.86
N GLU A 57 -14.36 -3.19 16.65
CA GLU A 57 -14.37 -3.29 18.11
C GLU A 57 -15.73 -2.93 18.73
N ARG A 58 -16.42 -1.90 18.21
CA ARG A 58 -17.79 -1.57 18.65
C ARG A 58 -18.80 -2.65 18.28
N LEU A 59 -18.70 -3.18 17.06
CA LEU A 59 -19.52 -4.30 16.61
C LEU A 59 -19.31 -5.52 17.52
N ALA A 60 -18.05 -5.90 17.78
CA ALA A 60 -17.69 -7.01 18.64
C ALA A 60 -18.27 -6.89 20.06
N ARG A 61 -18.37 -5.67 20.61
CA ARG A 61 -18.94 -5.44 21.95
C ARG A 61 -20.46 -5.43 21.98
N THR A 62 -21.10 -4.81 20.99
CA THR A 62 -22.54 -4.52 21.04
C THR A 62 -23.40 -5.47 20.22
N MET A 63 -22.83 -6.08 19.18
CA MET A 63 -23.50 -7.03 18.29
C MET A 63 -24.88 -6.56 17.82
N THR A 64 -24.94 -5.36 17.25
CA THR A 64 -26.20 -4.82 16.68
C THR A 64 -26.13 -4.71 15.16
N VAL A 65 -27.29 -4.82 14.52
CA VAL A 65 -27.44 -4.64 13.06
C VAL A 65 -26.94 -3.25 12.62
N ARG A 66 -27.12 -2.24 13.46
CA ARG A 66 -26.62 -0.88 13.20
C ARG A 66 -25.10 -0.85 13.09
N GLU A 67 -24.39 -1.40 14.09
CA GLU A 67 -22.93 -1.42 14.07
C GLU A 67 -22.40 -2.29 12.92
N LEU A 68 -23.08 -3.39 12.59
CA LEU A 68 -22.72 -4.23 11.44
C LEU A 68 -22.86 -3.46 10.13
N LYS A 69 -23.97 -2.75 9.93
CA LYS A 69 -24.20 -1.92 8.74
C LYS A 69 -23.11 -0.85 8.61
N MET A 70 -22.77 -0.17 9.70
CA MET A 70 -21.72 0.84 9.72
C MET A 70 -20.35 0.24 9.36
N TYR A 71 -19.99 -0.88 9.99
CA TYR A 71 -18.76 -1.62 9.71
C TYR A 71 -18.68 -2.00 8.22
N ARG A 72 -19.69 -2.68 7.68
CA ARG A 72 -19.73 -3.09 6.27
C ARG A 72 -19.57 -1.91 5.32
N GLN A 73 -20.24 -0.79 5.61
CA GLN A 73 -20.16 0.38 4.75
C GLN A 73 -18.77 1.05 4.80
N MET A 74 -18.11 1.06 5.96
CA MET A 74 -16.74 1.57 6.09
C MET A 74 -15.75 0.69 5.33
N VAL A 75 -15.87 -0.63 5.44
CA VAL A 75 -15.02 -1.57 4.70
C VAL A 75 -15.23 -1.39 3.19
N LYS A 76 -16.47 -1.35 2.70
CA LYS A 76 -16.75 -1.14 1.26
C LYS A 76 -16.11 0.15 0.72
N ARG A 77 -16.29 1.27 1.42
CA ARG A 77 -15.66 2.55 1.05
C ARG A 77 -14.13 2.47 1.03
N PHE A 78 -13.53 1.76 1.97
CA PHE A 78 -12.08 1.56 2.00
C PHE A 78 -11.59 0.73 0.80
N LEU A 79 -12.32 -0.32 0.42
CA LEU A 79 -11.99 -1.11 -0.77
C LEU A 79 -12.09 -0.28 -2.05
N GLU A 80 -13.15 0.50 -2.21
CA GLU A 80 -13.35 1.42 -3.33
C GLU A 80 -12.20 2.42 -3.45
N ASP A 81 -11.81 3.05 -2.33
CA ASP A 81 -10.67 3.96 -2.26
C ASP A 81 -9.37 3.26 -2.69
N THR A 82 -9.16 2.03 -2.22
CA THR A 82 -7.93 1.27 -2.51
C THR A 82 -7.87 0.81 -3.97
N VAL A 83 -9.00 0.46 -4.59
CA VAL A 83 -9.06 0.13 -6.02
C VAL A 83 -8.83 1.38 -6.87
N ARG A 84 -9.56 2.46 -6.60
CA ARG A 84 -9.45 3.72 -7.36
C ARG A 84 -8.03 4.29 -7.31
N ARG A 85 -7.41 4.30 -6.12
CA ARG A 85 -6.07 4.88 -5.90
C ARG A 85 -4.95 3.91 -6.23
N GLY A 86 -5.18 2.62 -6.02
CA GLY A 86 -4.25 1.54 -6.39
C GLY A 86 -4.11 1.37 -7.90
N ILE A 87 -5.06 1.85 -8.73
CA ILE A 87 -4.86 1.97 -10.18
C ILE A 87 -3.86 3.10 -10.49
N GLY A 88 -3.97 4.26 -9.83
CA GLY A 88 -3.06 5.39 -10.03
C GLY A 88 -1.60 5.13 -9.61
N LEU A 89 -1.37 4.42 -8.50
CA LEU A 89 -0.01 4.05 -8.07
C LEU A 89 0.65 2.96 -8.94
N LYS A 90 -0.14 2.15 -9.67
CA LYS A 90 0.37 1.03 -10.49
C LYS A 90 1.12 1.49 -11.74
N GLU A 91 0.76 2.64 -12.31
CA GLU A 91 1.44 3.18 -13.50
C GLU A 91 2.89 3.59 -13.18
N LEU A 92 3.20 3.90 -11.92
CA LEU A 92 4.51 4.38 -11.49
C LEU A 92 5.48 3.28 -11.06
N ARG A 93 4.97 2.08 -10.70
CA ARG A 93 5.78 1.02 -10.06
C ARG A 93 5.77 -0.34 -10.78
N GLY A 94 5.17 -0.46 -11.97
CA GLY A 94 5.32 -1.66 -12.82
C GLY A 94 4.81 -2.97 -12.20
N PHE A 95 3.60 -2.97 -11.62
CA PHE A 95 3.01 -4.18 -11.05
C PHE A 95 2.54 -5.17 -12.15
N ASP A 96 3.06 -6.40 -12.15
CA ASP A 96 2.73 -7.48 -13.10
C ASP A 96 1.24 -7.90 -13.04
N ARG A 97 0.73 -8.47 -14.16
CA ARG A 97 -0.63 -9.01 -14.33
C ARG A 97 -1.03 -9.94 -13.18
N ARG A 98 -0.09 -10.73 -12.66
CA ARG A 98 -0.28 -11.64 -11.51
C ARG A 98 -0.68 -10.91 -10.21
N GLY A 99 -0.15 -9.72 -9.98
CA GLY A 99 -0.48 -8.91 -8.80
C GLY A 99 -1.87 -8.25 -8.86
N ARG A 100 -2.47 -8.15 -10.06
CA ARG A 100 -3.85 -7.68 -10.23
C ARG A 100 -4.84 -8.78 -9.87
N THR A 101 -4.64 -10.00 -10.37
CA THR A 101 -5.49 -11.15 -10.08
C THR A 101 -5.56 -11.45 -8.59
N LYS A 102 -4.43 -11.42 -7.87
CA LYS A 102 -4.41 -11.62 -6.41
C LYS A 102 -5.24 -10.56 -5.66
N ARG A 103 -5.18 -9.30 -6.08
CA ARG A 103 -5.96 -8.22 -5.47
C ARG A 103 -7.46 -8.34 -5.72
N TYR A 104 -7.88 -8.71 -6.94
CA TYR A 104 -9.29 -8.97 -7.20
C TYR A 104 -9.81 -10.14 -6.36
N LYS A 105 -9.04 -11.23 -6.27
CA LYS A 105 -9.38 -12.36 -5.39
C LYS A 105 -9.56 -11.93 -3.93
N LEU A 106 -8.67 -11.07 -3.43
CA LEU A 106 -8.77 -10.53 -2.08
C LEU A 106 -10.02 -9.66 -1.88
N LEU A 107 -10.41 -8.88 -2.89
CA LEU A 107 -11.65 -8.09 -2.85
C LEU A 107 -12.89 -8.99 -2.78
N ASP A 108 -12.93 -10.04 -3.60
CA ASP A 108 -14.04 -11.00 -3.62
C ASP A 108 -14.14 -11.77 -2.29
N GLU A 109 -12.99 -12.15 -1.70
CA GLU A 109 -12.93 -12.78 -0.38
C GLU A 109 -13.50 -11.85 0.71
N ILE A 110 -13.14 -10.56 0.69
CA ILE A 110 -13.67 -9.60 1.67
C ILE A 110 -15.17 -9.37 1.48
N ASP A 111 -15.66 -9.19 0.24
CA ASP A 111 -17.11 -8.98 0.02
C ASP A 111 -17.93 -10.20 0.44
N SER A 112 -17.42 -11.41 0.16
CA SER A 112 -18.05 -12.66 0.61
C SER A 112 -18.14 -12.73 2.14
N ALA A 113 -17.05 -12.41 2.85
CA ALA A 113 -17.05 -12.37 4.31
C ALA A 113 -18.04 -11.32 4.86
N LEU A 114 -18.12 -10.14 4.25
CA LEU A 114 -19.08 -9.10 4.66
C LEU A 114 -20.54 -9.52 4.50
N VAL A 115 -20.85 -10.42 3.57
CA VAL A 115 -22.20 -10.96 3.39
C VAL A 115 -22.53 -11.96 4.49
N SER A 116 -21.61 -12.90 4.81
CA SER A 116 -21.87 -13.94 5.84
C SER A 116 -22.10 -13.35 7.23
N MET A 117 -21.44 -12.24 7.57
CA MET A 117 -21.59 -11.57 8.87
C MET A 117 -23.05 -11.20 9.22
N ALA A 118 -23.90 -10.97 8.22
CA ALA A 118 -25.31 -10.65 8.47
C ALA A 118 -26.12 -11.87 8.92
N GLU A 119 -25.79 -13.05 8.40
CA GLU A 119 -26.40 -14.32 8.77
C GLU A 119 -25.91 -14.72 10.18
N GLU A 120 -24.59 -14.65 10.40
CA GLU A 120 -23.94 -14.97 11.67
C GLU A 120 -24.47 -14.10 12.84
N LEU A 121 -24.78 -12.82 12.58
CA LEU A 121 -25.32 -11.92 13.60
C LEU A 121 -26.73 -12.30 14.07
N LEU A 122 -27.54 -12.88 13.18
CA LEU A 122 -28.92 -13.28 13.48
C LEU A 122 -28.99 -14.67 14.12
N ASP A 123 -27.89 -15.40 14.08
CA ASP A 123 -27.80 -16.76 14.59
C ASP A 123 -27.58 -16.79 16.12
N SER A 124 -27.62 -17.98 16.69
CA SER A 124 -27.41 -18.27 18.11
C SER A 124 -26.06 -17.75 18.66
N GLU A 125 -25.75 -18.03 19.93
CA GLU A 125 -24.45 -17.68 20.54
C GLU A 125 -23.23 -18.17 19.73
N GLN A 126 -23.37 -19.27 18.99
CA GLN A 126 -22.34 -19.76 18.06
C GLN A 126 -22.03 -18.74 16.94
N GLY A 127 -23.06 -18.15 16.33
CA GLY A 127 -22.91 -17.14 15.28
C GLY A 127 -22.21 -15.88 15.78
N ARG A 128 -22.38 -15.52 17.05
CA ARG A 128 -21.66 -14.39 17.66
C ARG A 128 -20.16 -14.64 17.76
N ILE A 129 -19.73 -15.88 18.04
CA ILE A 129 -18.31 -16.27 18.06
C ILE A 129 -17.74 -16.24 16.63
N GLU A 130 -18.49 -16.77 15.67
CA GLU A 130 -18.09 -16.77 14.25
C GLU A 130 -17.92 -15.35 13.73
N LEU A 131 -18.86 -14.46 14.07
CA LEU A 131 -18.80 -13.04 13.72
C LEU A 131 -17.54 -12.35 14.25
N LEU A 132 -17.09 -12.67 15.47
CA LEU A 132 -15.82 -12.16 16.00
C LEU A 132 -14.62 -12.64 15.16
N GLY A 133 -14.65 -13.92 14.75
CA GLY A 133 -13.67 -14.48 13.81
C GLY A 133 -13.63 -13.72 12.49
N ARG A 134 -14.80 -13.44 11.90
CA ARG A 134 -14.91 -12.67 10.65
C ARG A 134 -14.38 -11.25 10.76
N ILE A 135 -14.63 -10.57 11.87
CA ILE A 135 -14.08 -9.22 12.11
C ILE A 135 -12.54 -9.26 12.08
N GLY A 136 -11.94 -10.29 12.71
CA GLY A 136 -10.50 -10.50 12.72
C GLY A 136 -9.93 -10.86 11.33
N GLU A 137 -10.60 -11.76 10.62
CA GLU A 137 -10.24 -12.15 9.25
C GLU A 137 -10.24 -10.94 8.31
N ILE A 138 -11.34 -10.17 8.27
CA ILE A 138 -11.45 -8.97 7.44
C ILE A 138 -10.34 -7.97 7.79
N ARG A 139 -10.03 -7.76 9.07
CA ARG A 139 -8.91 -6.88 9.46
C ARG A 139 -7.58 -7.36 8.84
N GLY A 140 -7.29 -8.65 8.90
CA GLY A 140 -6.08 -9.23 8.29
C GLY A 140 -6.04 -9.03 6.78
N LEU A 141 -7.16 -9.27 6.09
CA LEU A 141 -7.27 -9.07 4.64
C LEU A 141 -7.08 -7.60 4.25
N LEU A 142 -7.61 -6.65 5.03
CA LEU A 142 -7.43 -5.21 4.77
C LEU A 142 -5.99 -4.75 4.99
N ILE A 143 -5.28 -5.30 5.98
CA ILE A 143 -3.84 -5.04 6.19
C ILE A 143 -3.04 -5.58 5.00
N ASN A 144 -3.32 -6.81 4.56
CA ASN A 144 -2.68 -7.43 3.40
C ASN A 144 -2.97 -6.68 2.07
N LEU A 145 -4.05 -5.90 2.00
CA LEU A 145 -4.33 -5.06 0.84
C LEU A 145 -3.43 -3.81 0.80
N LEU A 146 -2.97 -3.34 1.96
CA LEU A 146 -2.17 -2.13 2.15
C LEU A 146 -0.66 -2.37 2.03
N PHE A 147 -0.18 -3.55 2.42
CA PHE A 147 1.23 -3.94 2.48
C PHE A 147 1.58 -5.06 1.50
#